data_AF-A0A3C0KVJ2-F1
#
_entry.id   AF-A0A3C0KVJ2-F1
#
_cell.length_a   1.000
_cell.length_b   1.000
_cell.length_c   1.000
_cell.angle_alpha   90.00
_cell.angle_beta   90.00
_cell.angle_gamma   90.00
#
_symmetry.space_group_name_H-M   'P 1'
#
loop_
_entity.id
_entity.type
_entity.pdbx_description
1 polymer ?
#
loop_
_entity_poly.entity_id
_entity_poly.type
_entity_poly.pdbx_seq_one_letter_code
_entity_poly.pdbx_strand_id
1 'polypeptide(L)'
;MFCYQCEQTAKGEGCTKSGVCGKQPDVAALQDLLIYALKGLSLYAVEARKSGISDIQMDRFVCEAIFSTLTNVDFDPQRFVPMINQAVQYRDGLKSRVSLVASEGPAMFVPEKTMEGLLAQGEQAGVKSDPTIDPDILSLQQLLIYGLKGLAAYA
;
A
#
# COMPACT_ATOMS: atom_id res chain seq x y z
N MET A 1 0.90 -3.93 14.50
CA MET A 1 1.57 -3.03 13.53
C MET A 1 3.08 -3.29 13.49
N PHE A 2 3.74 -2.96 12.38
CA PHE A 2 5.19 -2.76 12.31
C PHE A 2 5.47 -1.61 11.35
N CYS A 3 6.16 -0.55 11.80
CA CYS A 3 6.51 0.57 10.93
C CYS A 3 7.88 1.14 11.29
N TYR A 4 8.75 1.32 10.29
CA TYR A 4 10.12 1.83 10.46
C TYR A 4 10.52 2.85 9.37
N GLN A 5 9.54 3.52 8.75
CA GLN A 5 9.79 4.40 7.60
C GLN A 5 10.41 5.76 7.95
N CYS A 6 10.47 6.11 9.24
CA CYS A 6 10.96 7.41 9.69
C CYS A 6 12.12 7.26 10.66
N GLU A 7 12.98 8.27 10.72
CA GLU A 7 14.19 8.30 11.54
C GLU A 7 13.88 8.09 13.03
N GLN A 8 12.76 8.64 13.52
CA GLN A 8 12.33 8.54 14.93
C GLN A 8 11.68 7.19 15.29
N THR A 9 11.82 6.14 14.47
CA THR A 9 11.25 4.84 14.77
C THR A 9 11.74 4.31 16.12
N ALA A 10 10.87 3.61 16.86
CA ALA A 10 11.18 3.17 18.22
C ALA A 10 12.47 2.33 18.24
N LYS A 11 13.41 2.72 19.12
CA LYS A 11 14.74 2.11 19.31
C LYS A 11 15.64 2.10 18.06
N GLY A 12 15.30 2.85 17.02
CA GLY A 12 15.99 2.74 15.72
C GLY A 12 15.70 1.41 14.99
N GLU A 13 14.70 0.64 15.42
CA GLU A 13 14.37 -0.68 14.87
C GLU A 13 12.99 -0.71 14.21
N GLY A 14 11.95 -0.22 14.90
CA GLY A 14 10.57 -0.40 14.45
C GLY A 14 9.53 -0.09 15.52
N CYS A 15 8.49 0.65 15.14
CA CYS A 15 7.31 0.86 15.97
C CYS A 15 6.38 -0.36 15.92
N THR A 16 6.18 -1.06 17.05
CA THR A 16 5.40 -2.31 17.12
C THR A 16 4.08 -2.21 17.90
N LYS A 17 3.98 -1.24 18.82
CA LYS A 17 2.77 -1.02 19.65
C LYS A 17 1.98 0.22 19.25
N SER A 18 2.69 1.31 18.97
CA SER A 18 2.17 2.58 18.46
C SER A 18 3.34 3.32 17.83
N GLY A 19 3.08 4.20 16.87
CA GLY A 19 4.10 5.04 16.25
C GLY A 19 4.60 6.11 17.21
N VAL A 20 5.90 6.39 17.21
CA VAL A 20 6.47 7.55 17.93
C VAL A 20 5.84 8.86 17.43
N CYS A 21 5.44 8.91 16.16
CA CYS A 21 4.69 10.01 15.56
C CYS A 21 3.20 10.09 15.97
N GLY A 22 2.72 9.21 16.85
CA GLY A 22 1.31 9.13 17.25
C GLY A 22 0.43 8.23 16.38
N LYS A 23 0.98 7.62 15.31
CA LYS A 23 0.22 6.71 14.44
C LYS A 23 -0.28 5.49 15.23
N GLN A 24 -1.59 5.32 15.26
CA GLN A 24 -2.24 4.19 15.92
C GLN A 24 -2.12 2.90 15.07
N PRO A 25 -2.20 1.70 15.69
CA PRO A 25 -2.04 0.43 14.98
C PRO A 25 -3.04 0.19 13.85
N ASP A 26 -4.27 0.69 14.02
CA ASP A 26 -5.34 0.61 13.04
C ASP A 26 -5.01 1.41 11.78
N VAL A 27 -4.58 2.67 11.92
CA VAL A 27 -4.10 3.51 10.83
C VAL A 27 -2.88 2.86 10.16
N ALA A 28 -1.96 2.28 10.93
CA ALA A 28 -0.82 1.57 10.36
C ALA A 28 -1.25 0.38 9.50
N ALA A 29 -2.19 -0.45 9.98
CA ALA A 29 -2.72 -1.60 9.24
C ALA A 29 -3.44 -1.16 7.95
N LEU A 30 -4.22 -0.08 7.99
CA LEU A 30 -4.91 0.46 6.81
C LEU A 30 -3.94 1.06 5.78
N GLN A 31 -2.87 1.73 6.23
CA GLN A 31 -1.80 2.21 5.34
C GLN A 31 -1.06 1.04 4.67
N ASP A 32 -0.77 -0.04 5.40
CA ASP A 32 -0.17 -1.25 4.86
C ASP A 32 -1.10 -1.91 3.82
N LEU A 33 -2.40 -2.00 4.12
CA LEU A 33 -3.41 -2.53 3.20
C LEU A 33 -3.55 -1.70 1.93
N LEU A 34 -3.51 -0.37 2.04
CA LEU A 34 -3.56 0.53 0.89
C LEU A 34 -2.35 0.31 -0.02
N ILE A 35 -1.13 0.23 0.53
CA ILE A 35 0.07 -0.07 -0.25
C ILE A 35 -0.03 -1.46 -0.91
N TYR A 36 -0.58 -2.45 -0.21
CA TYR A 36 -0.82 -3.78 -0.78
C TYR A 36 -1.79 -3.74 -1.98
N ALA A 37 -2.93 -3.05 -1.85
CA ALA A 37 -3.87 -2.85 -2.95
C ALA A 37 -3.24 -2.12 -4.14
N LEU A 38 -2.43 -1.08 -3.88
CA LEU A 38 -1.71 -0.32 -4.92
C LEU A 38 -0.66 -1.15 -5.65
N LYS A 39 0.03 -2.09 -4.98
CA LYS A 39 0.90 -3.08 -5.66
C LYS A 39 0.08 -3.92 -6.64
N GLY A 40 -1.13 -4.34 -6.25
CA GLY A 40 -2.06 -5.08 -7.10
C GLY A 40 -2.49 -4.28 -8.33
N LEU A 41 -2.90 -3.02 -8.13
CA LEU A 41 -3.18 -2.08 -9.22
C LEU A 41 -1.97 -1.91 -10.16
N SER A 42 -0.78 -1.75 -9.59
CA SER A 42 0.46 -1.50 -10.34
C SER A 42 0.81 -2.65 -11.30
N LEU A 43 0.56 -3.91 -10.91
CA LEU A 43 0.79 -5.07 -11.79
C LEU A 43 -0.02 -4.96 -13.08
N TYR A 44 -1.29 -4.59 -12.98
CA TYR A 44 -2.16 -4.39 -14.14
C TYR A 44 -1.83 -3.10 -14.89
N ALA A 45 -1.49 -2.01 -14.20
CA ALA A 45 -1.11 -0.74 -14.83
C ALA A 45 0.17 -0.86 -15.66
N VAL A 46 1.17 -1.61 -15.18
CA VAL A 46 2.40 -1.88 -15.93
C VAL A 46 2.09 -2.68 -17.20
N GLU A 47 1.23 -3.70 -17.12
CA GLU A 47 0.83 -4.45 -18.31
C GLU A 47 0.02 -3.59 -19.29
N ALA A 48 -0.91 -2.78 -18.78
CA ALA A 48 -1.73 -1.89 -19.59
C ALA A 48 -0.89 -0.90 -20.40
N ARG A 49 0.16 -0.34 -19.79
CA ARG A 49 1.09 0.59 -20.45
C ARG A 49 1.82 -0.05 -21.63
N LYS A 50 2.11 -1.35 -21.60
CA LYS A 50 2.70 -2.06 -22.77
C LYS A 50 1.79 -2.02 -24.00
N SER A 51 0.49 -1.93 -23.79
CA SER A 51 -0.53 -1.81 -24.83
C SER A 51 -0.97 -0.35 -25.08
N GLY A 52 -0.20 0.64 -24.59
CA GLY A 52 -0.52 2.06 -24.75
C GLY A 52 -1.70 2.56 -23.93
N ILE A 53 -2.20 1.75 -22.97
CA ILE A 53 -3.30 2.14 -22.10
C ILE A 53 -2.73 2.90 -20.90
N SER A 54 -3.20 4.14 -20.73
CA SER A 54 -2.90 4.98 -19.57
C SER A 54 -4.15 5.76 -19.15
N ASP A 55 -4.19 6.18 -17.89
CA ASP A 55 -5.25 6.99 -17.31
C ASP A 55 -4.64 7.97 -16.30
N ILE A 56 -4.66 9.25 -16.65
CA ILE A 56 -4.06 10.32 -15.84
C ILE A 56 -4.72 10.48 -14.47
N GLN A 57 -6.02 10.18 -14.36
CA GLN A 57 -6.73 10.25 -13.08
C GLN A 57 -6.29 9.11 -12.16
N MET A 58 -6.12 7.91 -12.72
CA MET A 58 -5.56 6.78 -12.00
C MET A 58 -4.11 7.06 -11.58
N ASP A 59 -3.26 7.58 -12.48
CA ASP A 59 -1.86 7.90 -12.18
C ASP A 59 -1.75 8.93 -11.03
N ARG A 60 -2.59 9.98 -11.06
CA ARG A 60 -2.69 10.97 -9.99
C ARG A 60 -3.17 10.35 -8.67
N PHE A 61 -4.21 9.53 -8.73
CA PHE A 61 -4.73 8.82 -7.56
C PHE A 61 -3.65 7.95 -6.90
N VAL A 62 -2.85 7.22 -7.69
CA VAL A 62 -1.74 6.40 -7.15
C VAL A 62 -0.75 7.28 -6.38
N CYS A 63 -0.41 8.46 -6.90
CA CYS A 63 0.49 9.38 -6.19
C CYS A 63 -0.13 9.88 -4.87
N GLU A 64 -1.39 10.34 -4.90
CA GLU A 64 -2.11 10.79 -3.71
C GLU A 64 -2.25 9.69 -2.65
N ALA A 65 -2.57 8.46 -3.08
CA ALA A 65 -2.75 7.31 -2.21
C ALA A 65 -1.43 6.80 -1.62
N ILE A 66 -0.32 6.87 -2.37
CA ILE A 66 1.00 6.57 -1.81
C ILE A 66 1.38 7.65 -0.77
N PHE A 67 1.19 8.93 -1.11
CA PHE A 67 1.56 10.05 -0.26
C PHE A 67 0.78 10.08 1.06
N SER A 68 -0.49 9.68 1.07
CA SER A 68 -1.30 9.59 2.30
C SER A 68 -0.71 8.64 3.36
N THR A 69 0.21 7.75 2.97
CA THR A 69 0.89 6.81 3.87
C THR A 69 2.27 7.29 4.35
N LEU A 70 2.68 8.51 3.99
CA LEU A 70 3.92 9.12 4.47
C LEU A 70 3.75 9.61 5.92
N THR A 71 4.86 9.69 6.65
CA THR A 71 4.88 10.11 8.06
C THR A 71 4.25 11.50 8.23
N ASN A 72 3.34 11.62 9.19
CA ASN A 72 2.62 12.85 9.55
C ASN A 72 1.70 13.43 8.46
N VAL A 73 1.25 12.62 7.49
CA VAL A 73 0.33 13.08 6.44
C VAL A 73 -1.14 12.86 6.78
N ASP A 74 -1.57 11.62 6.97
CA ASP A 74 -2.98 11.30 7.26
C ASP A 74 -3.09 10.28 8.40
N PHE A 75 -3.89 10.62 9.41
CA PHE A 75 -4.15 9.83 10.61
C PHE A 75 -5.64 9.44 10.74
N ASP A 76 -6.49 9.79 9.78
CA ASP A 76 -7.91 9.44 9.82
C ASP A 76 -8.13 8.04 9.20
N PRO A 77 -8.50 7.02 10.00
CA PRO A 77 -8.72 5.67 9.48
C PRO A 77 -9.82 5.61 8.41
N GLN A 78 -10.82 6.50 8.47
CA GLN A 78 -11.93 6.48 7.52
C GLN A 78 -11.52 6.96 6.11
N ARG A 79 -10.40 7.69 5.98
CA ARG A 79 -9.87 8.13 4.69
C ARG A 79 -9.29 6.99 3.87
N PHE A 80 -8.76 5.95 4.53
CA PHE A 80 -8.12 4.84 3.84
C PHE A 80 -9.12 3.85 3.23
N VAL A 81 -10.32 3.72 3.82
CA VAL A 81 -11.38 2.83 3.30
C VAL A 81 -11.75 3.14 1.85
N PRO A 82 -12.14 4.36 1.47
CA PRO A 82 -12.46 4.67 0.07
C PRO A 82 -11.23 4.57 -0.84
N MET A 83 -10.02 4.90 -0.37
CA MET A 83 -8.79 4.75 -1.17
C MET A 83 -8.50 3.29 -1.51
N ILE A 84 -8.62 2.37 -0.54
CA ILE A 84 -8.42 0.94 -0.76
C ILE A 84 -9.41 0.42 -1.81
N ASN A 85 -10.69 0.78 -1.68
CA ASN A 85 -11.73 0.39 -2.62
C ASN A 85 -11.49 0.97 -4.02
N GLN A 86 -11.08 2.24 -4.13
CA GLN A 86 -10.78 2.89 -5.40
C GLN A 86 -9.57 2.25 -6.10
N ALA A 87 -8.52 1.87 -5.35
CA ALA A 87 -7.37 1.15 -5.91
C ALA A 87 -7.79 -0.19 -6.55
N VAL A 88 -8.66 -0.94 -5.86
CA VAL A 88 -9.23 -2.20 -6.37
C VAL A 88 -10.13 -1.97 -7.58
N GLN A 89 -10.96 -0.92 -7.56
CA GLN A 89 -11.81 -0.56 -8.70
C GLN A 89 -10.99 -0.25 -9.96
N TYR A 90 -9.93 0.55 -9.85
CA TYR A 90 -9.04 0.82 -10.98
C TYR A 90 -8.37 -0.45 -11.49
N ARG A 91 -7.93 -1.33 -10.56
CA ARG A 91 -7.28 -2.59 -10.91
C ARG A 91 -8.22 -3.46 -11.75
N ASP A 92 -9.45 -3.63 -11.27
CA ASP A 92 -10.44 -4.49 -11.92
C ASP A 92 -10.89 -3.90 -13.27
N GLY A 93 -10.95 -2.57 -13.38
CA GLY A 93 -11.12 -1.86 -14.65
C GLY A 93 -10.03 -2.21 -15.66
N LEU A 94 -8.75 -2.22 -15.26
CA LEU A 94 -7.64 -2.62 -16.12
C LEU A 94 -7.62 -4.11 -16.43
N LYS A 95 -8.01 -4.98 -15.48
CA LYS A 95 -8.05 -6.44 -15.68
C LYS A 95 -8.89 -6.85 -16.90
N SER A 96 -9.96 -6.12 -17.18
CA SER A 96 -10.80 -6.34 -18.38
C SER A 96 -10.13 -5.94 -19.70
N ARG A 97 -9.01 -5.22 -19.66
CA ARG A 97 -8.37 -4.57 -20.81
C ARG A 97 -6.98 -5.14 -21.12
N VAL A 98 -6.47 -6.06 -20.30
CA VAL A 98 -5.12 -6.64 -20.46
C VAL A 98 -5.16 -8.16 -20.28
N SER A 99 -4.19 -8.85 -20.90
CA SER A 99 -4.09 -10.32 -20.86
C SER A 99 -3.26 -10.85 -19.68
N LEU A 100 -3.25 -10.14 -18.55
CA LEU A 100 -2.56 -10.57 -17.33
C LEU A 100 -3.45 -11.52 -16.51
N VAL A 101 -3.00 -12.76 -16.36
CA VAL A 101 -3.63 -13.76 -15.47
C VAL A 101 -2.82 -13.82 -14.18
N ALA A 102 -3.30 -13.13 -13.15
CA ALA A 102 -2.78 -13.28 -11.80
C ALA A 102 -3.48 -14.43 -11.09
N SER A 103 -2.71 -15.28 -10.40
CA SER A 103 -3.22 -16.40 -9.61
C SER A 103 -3.15 -16.16 -8.10
N GLU A 104 -2.37 -15.19 -7.64
CA GLU A 104 -2.10 -14.97 -6.22
C GLU A 104 -1.73 -13.51 -5.89
N GLY A 105 -1.57 -13.23 -4.60
CA GLY A 105 -1.04 -11.97 -4.09
C GLY A 105 -1.97 -10.76 -4.28
N PRO A 106 -1.42 -9.53 -4.34
CA PRO A 106 -2.21 -8.30 -4.30
C PRO A 106 -3.08 -8.09 -5.55
N ALA A 107 -2.75 -8.74 -6.67
CA ALA A 107 -3.57 -8.72 -7.87
C ALA A 107 -4.92 -9.44 -7.71
N MET A 108 -5.03 -10.36 -6.76
CA MET A 108 -6.26 -11.11 -6.44
C MET A 108 -6.95 -10.61 -5.17
N PHE A 109 -6.41 -9.58 -4.52
CA PHE A 109 -6.95 -9.01 -3.29
C PHE A 109 -8.40 -8.53 -3.47
N VAL A 110 -9.28 -8.85 -2.52
CA VAL A 110 -10.64 -8.32 -2.46
C VAL A 110 -10.82 -7.66 -1.09
N PRO A 111 -11.15 -6.36 -1.03
CA PRO A 111 -11.30 -5.66 0.25
C PRO A 111 -12.52 -6.18 1.00
N GLU A 112 -12.36 -6.42 2.29
CA GLU A 112 -13.47 -6.69 3.20
C GLU A 112 -14.42 -5.49 3.29
N LYS A 113 -15.68 -5.77 3.65
CA LYS A 113 -16.74 -4.73 3.68
C LYS A 113 -16.83 -3.97 5.00
N THR A 114 -16.22 -4.49 6.06
CA THR A 114 -16.24 -3.91 7.40
C THR A 114 -14.88 -3.34 7.75
N MET A 115 -14.85 -2.32 8.61
CA MET A 115 -13.59 -1.77 9.13
C MET A 115 -12.75 -2.86 9.81
N GLU A 116 -13.38 -3.71 10.64
CA GLU A 116 -12.70 -4.82 11.31
C GLU A 116 -12.08 -5.81 10.31
N GLY A 117 -12.79 -6.15 9.23
CA GLY A 117 -12.27 -7.02 8.19
C GLY A 117 -11.09 -6.39 7.44
N LEU A 118 -11.16 -5.09 7.13
CA LEU A 118 -10.05 -4.36 6.50
C LEU A 118 -8.83 -4.31 7.42
N LEU A 119 -9.02 -4.10 8.72
CA LEU A 119 -7.92 -4.14 9.69
C LEU A 119 -7.25 -5.51 9.73
N ALA A 120 -8.04 -6.58 9.79
CA ALA A 120 -7.52 -7.95 9.75
C ALA A 120 -6.73 -8.23 8.46
N GLN A 121 -7.22 -7.77 7.30
CA GLN A 121 -6.48 -7.87 6.04
C GLN A 121 -5.18 -7.05 6.05
N GLY A 122 -5.19 -5.85 6.64
CA GLY A 122 -4.02 -4.99 6.76
C GLY A 122 -2.91 -5.60 7.61
N GLU A 123 -3.26 -6.31 8.69
CA GLU A 123 -2.31 -7.04 9.52
C GLU A 123 -1.58 -8.15 8.75
N GLN A 124 -2.26 -8.79 7.79
CA GLN A 124 -1.66 -9.81 6.90
C GLN A 124 -0.84 -9.20 5.75
N ALA A 125 -0.95 -7.90 5.53
CA ALA A 125 -0.28 -7.18 4.44
C ALA A 125 0.90 -6.28 4.92
N GLY A 126 1.17 -6.28 6.22
CA GLY A 126 2.18 -5.42 6.85
C GLY A 126 3.62 -5.75 6.44
N VAL A 127 4.54 -4.83 6.76
CA VAL A 127 5.97 -4.93 6.38
C VAL A 127 6.63 -6.26 6.77
N LYS A 128 6.24 -6.85 7.90
CA LYS A 128 6.77 -8.13 8.41
C LYS A 128 5.76 -9.28 8.35
N SER A 129 4.75 -9.20 7.47
CA SER A 129 3.70 -10.22 7.43
C SER A 129 4.19 -11.55 6.85
N ASP A 130 5.18 -11.54 5.96
CA ASP A 130 5.82 -12.74 5.43
C ASP A 130 7.22 -12.92 6.03
N PRO A 131 7.38 -13.82 7.03
CA PRO A 131 8.67 -14.07 7.66
C PRO A 131 9.61 -14.93 6.79
N THR A 132 9.15 -15.43 5.63
CA THR A 132 9.96 -16.27 4.73
C THR A 132 10.81 -15.43 3.76
N ILE A 133 10.52 -14.13 3.63
CA ILE A 133 11.30 -13.21 2.81
C ILE A 133 12.68 -13.00 3.43
N ASP A 134 13.73 -13.13 2.61
CA ASP A 134 15.10 -12.81 3.00
C ASP A 134 15.18 -11.36 3.56
N PRO A 135 15.82 -11.14 4.73
CA PRO A 135 15.86 -9.82 5.36
C PRO A 135 16.47 -8.71 4.51
N ASP A 136 17.46 -9.01 3.66
CA ASP A 136 18.09 -8.03 2.78
C ASP A 136 17.18 -7.70 1.60
N ILE A 137 16.45 -8.68 1.07
CA ILE A 137 15.41 -8.45 0.06
C ILE A 137 14.30 -7.58 0.63
N LEU A 138 13.82 -7.90 1.84
CA LEU A 138 12.79 -7.09 2.51
C LEU A 138 13.29 -5.65 2.73
N SER A 139 14.55 -5.48 3.14
CA SER A 139 15.18 -4.17 3.30
C SER A 139 15.15 -3.36 1.99
N LEU A 140 15.57 -3.97 0.87
CA LEU A 140 15.54 -3.31 -0.44
C LEU A 140 14.13 -2.97 -0.91
N GLN A 141 13.16 -3.84 -0.68
CA GLN A 141 11.75 -3.58 -1.01
C GLN A 141 11.21 -2.36 -0.25
N GLN A 142 11.50 -2.27 1.05
CA GLN A 142 11.02 -1.14 1.86
C GLN A 142 11.76 0.15 1.55
N LEU A 143 13.07 0.10 1.27
CA LEU A 143 13.83 1.25 0.77
C LEU A 143 13.19 1.83 -0.50
N LEU A 144 12.83 0.97 -1.46
CA LEU A 144 12.14 1.38 -2.68
C LEU A 144 10.77 2.00 -2.38
N ILE A 145 9.93 1.34 -1.57
CA ILE A 145 8.60 1.86 -1.22
C ILE A 145 8.71 3.22 -0.53
N TYR A 146 9.66 3.43 0.37
CA TYR A 146 9.82 4.71 1.08
C TYR A 146 10.36 5.81 0.16
N GLY A 147 11.27 5.48 -0.75
CA GLY A 147 11.68 6.40 -1.82
C GLY A 147 10.51 6.81 -2.72
N LEU A 148 9.66 5.86 -3.12
CA LEU A 148 8.46 6.12 -3.92
C LEU A 148 7.46 7.01 -3.19
N LYS A 149 7.32 6.88 -1.87
CA LYS A 149 6.48 7.80 -1.07
C LYS A 149 6.97 9.24 -1.14
N GLY A 150 8.29 9.44 -1.07
CA GLY A 150 8.89 10.77 -1.25
C GLY A 150 8.67 11.32 -2.66
N LEU A 151 8.86 10.48 -3.69
CA LEU A 151 8.64 10.87 -5.09
C LEU A 151 7.19 11.25 -5.36
N ALA A 152 6.24 10.45 -4.88
CA ALA A 152 4.80 10.67 -5.06
C ALA A 152 4.32 12.00 -4.46
N ALA A 153 4.99 12.50 -3.43
CA ALA A 153 4.68 13.80 -2.83
C ALA A 153 5.08 14.99 -3.73
N TYR A 154 6.00 14.79 -4.67
CA TYR A 154 6.52 15.84 -5.55
C TYR A 154 6.05 15.74 -7.00
N ALA A 155 5.47 14.60 -7.39
CA ALA A 155 5.08 14.28 -8.77
C ALA A 155 3.84 15.02 -9.27
#